data_AF-X0XTG9-F1
#
_entry.id   AF-X0XTG9-F1
#
_cell.length_a   1.000
_cell.length_b   1.000
_cell.length_c   1.000
_cell.angle_alpha   90.00
_cell.angle_beta   90.00
_cell.angle_gamma   90.00
#
_symmetry.space_group_name_H-M   'P 1'
#
loop_
_entity.id
_entity.type
_entity.pdbx_description
1 polymer ?
#
loop_
_entity_poly.entity_id
_entity_poly.type
_entity_poly.pdbx_seq_one_letter_code
_entity_poly.pdbx_strand_id
1 'polypeptide(L)' 'NFVGTGMHGGVIYLRGHINDYQLGKEVGASKPNKKDREVLSILIRQFAAYFDYDAEEILSGRFLKLVPLYLRPYGRLYAY' A
#
# COMPACT_ATOMS: atom_id res chain seq x y z
N ASN A 1 -6.21 14.50 -1.72
CA ASN A 1 -7.13 13.90 -0.73
C ASN A 1 -7.99 12.81 -1.35
N PHE A 2 -7.41 11.74 -1.91
CA PHE A 2 -8.16 10.61 -2.53
C PHE A 2 -7.30 9.34 -2.67
N VAL A 3 -6.21 9.23 -1.91
CA VAL A 3 -5.28 8.09 -2.09
C VAL A 3 -5.99 6.81 -1.70
N GLY A 4 -6.11 5.89 -2.67
CA GLY A 4 -6.81 4.62 -2.51
C GLY A 4 -8.35 4.71 -2.51
N THR A 5 -8.95 5.82 -2.94
CA THR A 5 -10.41 5.86 -3.20
C THR A 5 -10.80 4.78 -4.20
N GLY A 6 -11.86 4.01 -3.90
CA GLY A 6 -12.30 2.88 -4.73
C GLY A 6 -11.48 1.60 -4.54
N MET A 7 -10.56 1.56 -3.57
CA MET A 7 -9.84 0.35 -3.21
C MET A 7 -10.81 -0.71 -2.64
N HIS A 8 -10.98 -1.80 -3.37
CA HIS A 8 -11.82 -2.94 -2.99
C HIS A 8 -11.04 -4.21 -2.65
N GLY A 9 -9.72 -4.20 -2.89
CA GLY A 9 -8.85 -5.34 -2.62
C GLY A 9 -7.39 -5.00 -2.85
N GLY A 10 -6.52 -5.92 -2.44
CA GLY A 10 -5.07 -5.76 -2.55
C GLY A 10 -4.45 -4.95 -1.42
N VAL A 11 -3.19 -4.56 -1.64
CA VAL A 11 -2.36 -3.81 -0.69
C VAL A 11 -1.54 -2.80 -1.48
N ILE A 12 -1.41 -1.59 -0.97
CA ILE A 12 -0.44 -0.60 -1.46
C ILE A 12 0.65 -0.46 -0.41
N TYR A 13 1.91 -0.58 -0.82
CA TYR A 13 3.05 -0.20 0.01
C TYR A 13 3.55 1.17 -0.42
N LEU A 14 3.46 2.14 0.49
CA LEU A 14 3.87 3.51 0.26
C LEU A 14 5.21 3.77 0.95
N ARG A 15 6.26 4.11 0.20
CA ARG A 15 7.51 4.63 0.78
C ARG A 15 7.30 6.09 1.20
N GLY A 16 7.48 6.41 2.48
CA GLY A 16 7.35 7.76 3.02
C GLY A 16 6.28 7.88 4.11
N HIS A 17 5.56 9.01 4.07
CA HIS A 17 4.52 9.36 5.02
C HIS A 17 3.27 9.84 4.29
N ILE A 18 2.10 9.61 4.88
CA ILE A 18 0.82 10.16 4.42
C ILE A 18 0.00 10.54 5.65
N ASN A 19 -0.71 11.66 5.58
CA ASN A 19 -1.66 12.04 6.61
C ASN A 19 -3.04 11.45 6.31
N ASP A 20 -3.83 11.19 7.35
CA ASP A 20 -5.15 10.57 7.23
C ASP A 20 -6.10 11.35 6.29
N TYR A 21 -6.03 12.69 6.30
CA TYR A 21 -6.86 13.53 5.42
C TYR A 21 -6.56 13.35 3.92
N GLN A 22 -5.42 12.74 3.57
CA GLN A 22 -5.03 12.49 2.18
C GLN A 22 -5.61 11.17 1.65
N LEU A 23 -5.99 10.26 2.54
CA LEU A 23 -6.53 8.94 2.22
C LEU A 23 -8.00 9.03 1.81
N GLY A 24 -8.43 8.10 0.95
CA GLY A 24 -9.85 7.83 0.77
C GLY A 24 -10.46 7.32 2.07
N LYS A 25 -11.73 7.64 2.33
CA LYS A 25 -12.44 7.24 3.57
C LYS A 25 -12.42 5.72 3.82
N GLU A 26 -12.31 4.95 2.75
CA GLU A 26 -12.33 3.48 2.78
C GLU A 26 -10.95 2.86 3.08
N VAL A 27 -9.89 3.67 3.26
CA VAL A 27 -8.51 3.19 3.29
C VAL A 27 -7.85 3.50 4.63
N GLY A 28 -7.23 2.48 5.21
CA GLY A 28 -6.42 2.60 6.42
C GLY A 28 -4.93 2.50 6.10
N ALA A 29 -4.11 3.17 6.92
CA ALA A 29 -2.66 3.06 6.89
C ALA A 29 -2.13 2.37 8.15
N SER A 30 -1.15 1.48 7.99
CA SER A 30 -0.46 0.83 9.11
C SER A 30 1.02 0.59 8.80
N LYS A 31 1.81 0.21 9.81
CA LYS A 31 3.21 -0.18 9.59
C LYS A 31 3.27 -1.59 8.96
N PRO A 32 4.14 -1.83 7.96
CA PRO A 32 4.39 -3.18 7.43
C PRO A 32 4.87 -4.13 8.53
N ASN A 33 4.32 -5.34 8.55
CA ASN A 33 4.79 -6.43 9.40
C ASN A 33 5.94 -7.22 8.73
N LYS A 34 6.40 -8.31 9.36
CA LYS A 34 7.51 -9.14 8.83
C LYS A 34 7.20 -9.72 7.44
N LYS A 35 6.00 -10.27 7.23
CA LYS A 35 5.60 -10.83 5.93
C LYS A 35 5.53 -9.74 4.85
N ASP A 36 5.01 -8.56 5.22
CA ASP A 36 4.98 -7.41 4.31
C ASP A 36 6.40 -6.96 3.91
N ARG A 37 7.36 -7.03 4.84
CA ARG A 37 8.77 -6.72 4.57
C ARG A 37 9.43 -7.75 3.65
N GLU A 38 9.09 -9.02 3.77
CA GLU A 38 9.55 -10.06 2.84
C GLU A 38 9.02 -9.79 1.42
N VAL A 39 7.73 -9.46 1.28
CA VAL A 39 7.13 -9.08 0.00
C VAL A 39 7.80 -7.84 -0.59
N LEU A 40 7.98 -6.78 0.20
CA LEU A 40 8.68 -5.56 -0.21
C LEU A 40 10.09 -5.87 -0.71
N SER A 41 10.83 -6.71 0.02
CA SER A 41 12.21 -7.07 -0.30
C SER A 41 12.31 -7.77 -1.67
N ILE A 42 11.40 -8.69 -1.96
CA ILE A 42 11.36 -9.39 -3.25
C ILE A 42 11.01 -8.41 -4.38
N LEU A 43 9.92 -7.65 -4.24
CA LEU A 43 9.42 -6.77 -5.29
C LEU A 43 10.38 -5.62 -5.59
N ILE A 44 10.98 -5.02 -4.55
CA ILE A 44 11.92 -3.91 -4.71
C ILE A 44 13.22 -4.40 -5.35
N ARG A 45 13.75 -5.58 -5.00
CA ARG A 45 14.95 -6.12 -5.65
C ARG A 45 14.71 -6.45 -7.12
N GLN A 46 13.52 -6.97 -7.47
CA GLN A 46 13.13 -7.17 -8.87
C GLN A 46 13.05 -5.84 -9.63
N PHE A 47 12.36 -4.86 -9.06
CA PHE A 47 12.29 -3.50 -9.63
C PHE A 47 13.70 -2.90 -9.83
N ALA A 48 14.53 -2.95 -8.80
CA ALA A 48 15.89 -2.42 -8.83
C ALA A 48 16.75 -3.08 -9.91
N ALA A 49 16.66 -4.40 -10.08
CA ALA A 49 17.35 -5.13 -11.13
C ALA A 49 16.87 -4.74 -12.55
N TYR A 50 15.58 -4.44 -12.73
CA TYR A 50 15.05 -4.04 -14.05
C TYR A 50 15.39 -2.61 -14.45
N PHE A 51 15.57 -1.73 -13.47
CA PHE A 51 15.69 -0.29 -13.71
C PHE A 51 17.02 0.31 -13.20
N ASP A 52 17.97 -0.53 -12.82
CA ASP A 52 19.31 -0.15 -12.34
C ASP A 52 19.30 0.79 -11.12
N TYR A 53 18.50 0.42 -10.11
CA TYR A 53 18.48 1.12 -8.81
C TYR A 53 19.19 0.32 -7.72
N ASP A 54 19.57 0.99 -6.62
CA ASP A 54 19.98 0.33 -5.38
C ASP A 54 18.74 -0.11 -4.57
N ALA A 55 18.53 -1.43 -4.49
CA ALA A 55 17.41 -2.00 -3.75
C ALA A 55 17.49 -1.74 -2.24
N GLU A 56 18.68 -1.75 -1.65
CA GLU A 56 18.87 -1.58 -0.21
C GLU A 56 18.66 -0.11 0.18
N GLU A 57 19.04 0.83 -0.67
CA GLU A 57 18.69 2.24 -0.51
C GLU A 57 17.17 2.43 -0.46
N ILE A 58 16.42 1.80 -1.37
CA ILE A 58 14.96 1.86 -1.38
C ILE A 58 14.38 1.22 -0.11
N LEU A 59 14.85 0.02 0.25
CA LEU A 59 14.38 -0.77 1.39
C LEU A 59 14.65 -0.12 2.75
N SER A 60 15.72 0.67 2.87
CA SER A 60 16.05 1.45 4.07
C SER A 60 14.99 2.49 4.43
N GLY A 61 14.15 2.85 3.46
CA GLY A 61 13.07 3.81 3.63
C GLY A 61 11.99 3.37 4.62
N ARG A 62 11.26 4.36 5.14
CA ARG A 62 10.01 4.11 5.87
C ARG A 62 8.93 3.69 4.88
N PHE A 63 8.18 2.64 5.23
CA PHE A 63 7.03 2.21 4.45
C PHE A 63 5.77 2.22 5.30
N LEU A 64 4.64 2.48 4.65
CA LEU A 64 3.29 2.30 5.15
C LEU A 64 2.56 1.28 4.28
N LYS A 65 1.70 0.50 4.91
CA LYS A 65 0.79 -0.43 4.27
C LYS A 65 -0.60 0.19 4.23
N LEU A 66 -1.13 0.40 3.03
CA LEU A 66 -2.50 0.85 2.82
C LEU A 66 -3.38 -0.32 2.39
N VAL A 67 -4.54 -0.45 3.03
CA VAL A 67 -5.51 -1.52 2.81
C VAL A 67 -6.93 -0.97 2.88
N PRO A 68 -7.91 -1.60 2.19
CA PRO A 68 -9.30 -1.25 2.40
C PRO A 68 -9.71 -1.60 3.83
N LEU A 69 -10.41 -0.69 4.51
CA LEU A 69 -10.97 -0.90 5.84
C LEU A 69 -12.18 -1.85 5.80
N TYR A 70 -12.89 -1.86 4.67
CA TYR A 70 -14.10 -2.66 4.48
C TYR A 70 -13.89 -3.65 3.33
N LEU A 71 -14.30 -4.91 3.54
CA LEU A 71 -14.29 -5.94 2.49
C LEU A 71 -15.21 -5.59 1.30
N ARG A 72 -16.24 -4.76 1.51
CA ARG A 72 -17.18 -4.28 0.47
C ARG A 72 -17.71 -2.87 0.78
N PRO A 73 -16.94 -1.80 0.55
CA PRO A 73 -17.40 -0.44 0.88
C PRO A 73 -18.65 -0.02 0.08
N TYR A 74 -18.89 -0.63 -1.09
CA TYR A 74 -20.10 -0.43 -1.92
C TYR A 74 -21.00 -1.67 -2.01
N GLY A 75 -20.90 -2.63 -1.09
CA GLY A 75 -21.71 -3.85 -1.15
C GLY A 75 -23.22 -3.61 -1.15
N ARG A 76 -23.67 -2.43 -0.71
CA ARG A 76 -25.08 -1.99 -0.73
C ARG A 76 -25.51 -1.25 -2.01
N LEU A 77 -24.59 -0.92 -2.92
CA LEU A 77 -24.90 -0.20 -4.17
C LEU A 77 -25.19 -1.16 -5.34
N TYR A 78 -24.91 -2.46 -5.18
CA TYR A 78 -25.32 -3.49 -6.11
C TYR A 78 -26.65 -4.08 -5.63
N ALA A 79 -27.74 -3.84 -6.37
CA ALA A 79 -29.00 -4.54 -6.17
C ALA A 79 -28.85 -5.99 -6.68
N TYR A 80 -29.31 -6.95 -5.89
CA TYR A 80 -29.59 -8.32 -6.34
C TYR A 80 -31.02 -8.38 -6.85
#